data_AF-I6ZUT4-F1
#
_entry.id   AF-I6ZUT4-F1
#
_cell.length_a   1.000
_cell.length_b   1.000
_cell.length_c   1.000
_cell.angle_alpha   90.00
_cell.angle_beta   90.00
_cell.angle_gamma   90.00
#
_symmetry.space_group_name_H-M   'P 1'
#
loop_
_entity.id
_entity.type
_entity.pdbx_description
1 polymer ?
#
loop_
_entity_poly.entity_id
_entity_poly.type
_entity_poly.pdbx_seq_one_letter_code
_entity_poly.pdbx_strand_id
1 'polypeptide(L)'
;MKVQKTIELIKRSYGQPILFHRLHCHLAYILGKSNPLHEVLDDWSRMLIFSATRNRGQNQGLEGKILSFLKEIRPPMNDKETRLKLWIVLYYMRSRSPSQANHLVIFELVSNFMGDSAFVDGLILSILCGVITCSNFGLERNKKLRNDTIVYLLEVIKGKSLDGLNRAIALPCYIDHGIEPPSLRDLSIGNDVQTLIVLENVCFYAKYSKSVEFVKRIVPDKVSFVDCLKRFISRSFCVDKREDSECTIADGVIESFSILDDIRKAYKEARDKKKFVSKIIEFTMELDK
;
A
#
# COMPACT_ATOMS: atom_id res chain seq x y z
N MET A 1 11.09 26.78 4.89
CA MET A 1 10.40 27.02 3.60
C MET A 1 10.23 25.77 2.73
N LYS A 2 11.29 25.02 2.36
CA LYS A 2 11.16 23.83 1.47
C LYS A 2 10.27 22.72 2.05
N VAL A 3 10.44 22.36 3.32
CA VAL A 3 9.64 21.31 4.00
C VAL A 3 8.14 21.66 4.02
N GLN A 4 7.78 22.87 4.45
CA GLN A 4 6.38 23.33 4.48
C GLN A 4 5.74 23.29 3.09
N LYS A 5 6.46 23.75 2.06
CA LYS A 5 5.97 23.69 0.67
C LYS A 5 5.72 22.25 0.21
N THR A 6 6.62 21.32 0.54
CA THR A 6 6.43 19.90 0.22
C THR A 6 5.23 19.30 0.95
N ILE A 7 5.05 19.61 2.24
CA ILE A 7 3.88 19.16 3.02
C ILE A 7 2.58 19.69 2.40
N GLU A 8 2.56 20.96 2.00
CA GLU A 8 1.38 21.56 1.35
C GLU A 8 1.06 20.90 0.01
N LEU A 9 2.09 20.54 -0.78
CA LEU A 9 1.90 19.78 -2.01
C LEU A 9 1.37 18.37 -1.74
N ILE A 10 1.87 17.69 -0.70
CA ILE A 10 1.34 16.38 -0.27
C ILE A 10 -0.14 16.52 0.10
N LYS A 11 -0.50 17.55 0.86
CA LYS A 11 -1.89 17.83 1.25
C LYS A 11 -2.83 18.07 0.06
N ARG A 12 -2.28 18.38 -1.12
CA ARG A 12 -3.03 18.59 -2.38
C ARG A 12 -2.98 17.40 -3.35
N SER A 13 -2.29 16.32 -3.02
CA SER A 13 -2.13 15.12 -3.88
C SER A 13 -3.33 14.16 -3.85
N TYR A 14 -4.54 14.72 -3.76
CA TYR A 14 -5.79 13.96 -3.61
C TYR A 14 -6.00 12.95 -4.75
N GLY A 15 -6.17 11.68 -4.40
CA GLY A 15 -6.39 10.61 -5.37
C GLY A 15 -5.18 10.27 -6.24
N GLN A 16 -3.99 10.79 -5.91
CA GLN A 16 -2.76 10.60 -6.68
C GLN A 16 -1.69 9.91 -5.83
N PRO A 17 -1.79 8.58 -5.59
CA PRO A 17 -0.93 7.85 -4.66
C PRO A 17 0.55 7.81 -5.12
N ILE A 18 0.82 7.86 -6.43
CA ILE A 18 2.19 7.90 -6.96
C ILE A 18 2.83 9.26 -6.67
N LEU A 19 2.11 10.36 -6.93
CA LEU A 19 2.58 11.71 -6.57
C LEU A 19 2.76 11.85 -5.06
N PHE A 20 1.81 11.35 -4.27
CA PHE A 20 1.91 11.31 -2.82
C PHE A 20 3.21 10.62 -2.38
N HIS A 21 3.48 9.42 -2.90
CA HIS A 21 4.69 8.66 -2.58
C HIS A 21 5.97 9.43 -2.95
N ARG A 22 6.05 9.98 -4.18
CA ARG A 22 7.22 10.75 -4.64
C ARG A 22 7.48 11.97 -3.76
N LEU A 23 6.44 12.73 -3.43
CA LEU A 23 6.54 13.90 -2.56
C LEU A 23 6.94 13.51 -1.14
N HIS A 24 6.45 12.38 -0.63
CA HIS A 24 6.84 11.84 0.67
C HIS A 24 8.33 11.42 0.70
N CYS A 25 8.81 10.72 -0.33
CA CYS A 25 10.22 10.38 -0.47
C CYS A 25 11.10 11.64 -0.54
N HIS A 26 10.65 12.66 -1.28
CA HIS A 26 11.34 13.95 -1.33
C HIS A 26 11.35 14.65 0.04
N LEU A 27 10.25 14.60 0.78
CA LEU A 27 10.18 15.11 2.15
C LEU A 27 11.19 14.41 3.06
N ALA A 28 11.28 13.08 3.00
CA ALA A 28 12.26 12.30 3.76
C ALA A 28 13.71 12.67 3.39
N TYR A 29 13.99 12.86 2.10
CA TYR A 29 15.30 13.32 1.63
C TYR A 29 15.67 14.70 2.16
N ILE A 30 14.75 15.68 2.12
CA ILE A 30 15.00 17.02 2.64
C ILE A 30 15.25 16.96 4.16
N LEU A 31 14.38 16.25 4.89
CA LEU A 31 14.48 16.14 6.34
C LEU A 31 15.74 15.39 6.79
N GLY A 32 16.25 14.44 6.01
CA GLY A 32 17.54 13.78 6.27
C GLY A 32 18.75 14.71 6.14
N LYS A 33 18.60 15.86 5.45
CA LYS A 33 19.66 16.87 5.23
C LYS A 33 19.51 18.11 6.11
N SER A 34 18.42 18.25 6.87
CA SER A 34 18.09 19.43 7.68
C SER A 34 17.82 19.05 9.13
N ASN A 35 18.08 19.96 10.07
CA ASN A 35 17.77 19.73 11.49
C ASN A 35 16.23 19.68 11.66
N PRO A 36 15.64 18.63 12.27
CA PRO A 36 14.20 18.32 12.20
C PRO A 36 13.29 19.18 13.07
N LEU A 37 13.80 20.24 13.70
CA LEU A 37 13.02 21.17 14.52
C LEU A 37 12.33 22.20 13.63
N HIS A 38 11.35 21.74 12.85
CA HIS A 38 10.39 22.64 12.24
C HIS A 38 9.21 22.83 13.20
N GLU A 39 8.90 24.09 13.52
CA GLU A 39 7.66 24.45 14.20
C GLU A 39 6.49 24.05 13.30
N VAL A 40 5.86 22.94 13.65
CA VAL A 40 4.77 22.34 12.88
C VAL A 40 3.57 22.27 13.78
N LEU A 41 2.52 22.98 13.36
CA LEU A 41 1.40 23.34 14.23
C LEU A 41 0.26 22.31 14.20
N ASP A 42 0.04 21.60 13.08
CA ASP A 42 -1.07 20.64 12.94
C ASP A 42 -0.67 19.16 12.98
N ASP A 43 -1.57 18.31 13.47
CA ASP A 43 -1.34 16.88 13.68
C ASP A 43 -1.03 16.11 12.38
N TRP A 44 -1.60 16.51 11.23
CA TRP A 44 -1.37 15.83 9.95
C TRP A 44 0.02 16.13 9.40
N SER A 45 0.46 17.39 9.45
CA SER A 45 1.84 17.77 9.13
C SER A 45 2.83 17.08 10.07
N ARG A 46 2.50 16.97 11.36
CA ARG A 46 3.31 16.27 12.34
C ARG A 46 3.43 14.77 12.03
N MET A 47 2.33 14.10 11.64
CA MET A 47 2.35 12.72 11.15
C MET A 47 3.23 12.56 9.92
N LEU A 48 3.13 13.47 8.94
CA LEU A 48 3.97 13.45 7.74
C LEU A 48 5.46 13.54 8.08
N ILE A 49 5.84 14.44 8.98
CA ILE A 49 7.25 14.56 9.40
C ILE A 49 7.72 13.30 10.13
N PHE A 50 6.91 12.73 11.03
CA PHE A 50 7.26 11.48 11.71
C PHE A 50 7.27 10.26 10.79
N SER A 51 6.46 10.27 9.73
CA SER A 51 6.51 9.26 8.68
C SER A 51 7.77 9.35 7.81
N ALA A 52 8.35 10.55 7.69
CA ALA A 52 9.51 10.84 6.86
C ALA A 52 10.85 10.91 7.63
N THR A 53 10.81 10.88 8.96
CA THR A 53 12.00 10.91 9.83
C THR A 53 12.15 9.59 10.58
N ARG A 54 13.38 9.18 10.88
CA ARG A 54 13.66 8.02 11.74
C ARG A 54 13.41 8.37 13.22
N ASN A 55 12.20 8.77 13.56
CA ASN A 55 11.84 9.10 14.95
C ASN A 55 11.50 7.82 15.73
N ARG A 56 12.19 7.59 16.85
CA ARG A 56 12.03 6.45 17.77
C ARG A 56 11.20 6.79 19.01
N GLY A 57 10.58 7.97 19.07
CA GLY A 57 9.75 8.38 20.22
C GLY A 57 8.35 7.77 20.17
N GLN A 58 7.77 7.45 21.33
CA GLN A 58 6.34 7.15 21.46
C GLN A 58 5.52 8.43 21.34
N ASN A 59 4.37 8.41 20.65
CA ASN A 59 3.47 9.56 20.55
C ASN A 59 2.02 9.14 20.80
N GLN A 60 1.76 8.68 22.03
CA GLN A 60 0.48 8.08 22.42
C GLN A 60 -0.72 9.01 22.18
N GLY A 61 -0.55 10.33 22.39
CA GLY A 61 -1.60 11.31 22.13
C GLY A 61 -1.98 11.42 20.64
N LEU A 62 -0.99 11.33 19.74
CA LEU A 62 -1.25 11.30 18.30
C LEU A 62 -1.93 9.98 17.89
N GLU A 63 -1.44 8.86 18.40
CA GLU A 63 -2.01 7.53 18.10
C GLU A 63 -3.47 7.38 18.59
N GLY A 64 -3.82 8.00 19.72
CA GLY A 64 -5.21 8.07 20.19
C GLY A 64 -6.12 8.82 19.21
N LYS A 65 -5.66 9.96 18.67
CA LYS A 65 -6.39 10.71 17.64
C LYS A 65 -6.52 9.95 16.33
N ILE A 66 -5.47 9.21 15.93
CA ILE A 66 -5.51 8.33 14.76
C ILE A 66 -6.61 7.28 14.94
N LEU A 67 -6.68 6.63 16.10
CA LEU A 67 -7.69 5.60 16.34
C LEU A 67 -9.11 6.16 16.30
N SER A 68 -9.36 7.33 16.89
CA SER A 68 -10.66 8.00 16.81
C SER A 68 -11.03 8.31 15.36
N PHE A 69 -10.10 8.91 14.60
CA PHE A 69 -10.29 9.20 13.18
C PHE A 69 -10.65 7.94 12.38
N LEU A 70 -9.88 6.84 12.53
CA LEU A 70 -10.15 5.60 11.80
C LEU A 70 -11.53 5.01 12.09
N LYS A 71 -12.02 5.12 13.33
CA LYS A 71 -13.37 4.66 13.69
C LYS A 71 -14.47 5.51 13.05
N GLU A 72 -14.24 6.81 12.91
CA GLU A 72 -15.18 7.75 12.28
C GLU A 72 -15.26 7.55 10.76
N ILE A 73 -14.15 7.19 10.12
CA ILE A 73 -14.03 7.12 8.66
C ILE A 73 -14.05 5.69 8.09
N ARG A 74 -14.66 4.75 8.80
CA ARG A 74 -14.77 3.36 8.33
C ARG A 74 -15.39 3.31 6.92
N PRO A 75 -14.92 2.42 6.03
CA PRO A 75 -15.46 2.31 4.67
C PRO A 75 -16.98 2.09 4.65
N PRO A 76 -17.67 2.55 3.58
CA PRO A 76 -17.11 3.05 2.31
C PRO A 76 -16.61 4.50 2.37
N MET A 77 -15.38 4.75 1.90
CA MET A 77 -14.78 6.09 1.85
C MET A 77 -14.94 6.73 0.46
N ASN A 78 -15.87 7.68 0.35
CA ASN A 78 -16.08 8.41 -0.91
C ASN A 78 -15.22 9.68 -1.01
N ASP A 79 -14.86 10.27 0.13
CA ASP A 79 -14.12 11.53 0.15
C ASP A 79 -12.62 11.33 -0.15
N LYS A 80 -12.08 12.19 -1.02
CA LYS A 80 -10.67 12.15 -1.44
C LYS A 80 -9.74 12.68 -0.34
N GLU A 81 -10.19 13.62 0.47
CA GLU A 81 -9.40 14.16 1.58
C GLU A 81 -9.22 13.11 2.70
N THR A 82 -10.29 12.40 3.03
CA THR A 82 -10.31 11.29 3.99
C THR A 82 -9.37 10.17 3.55
N ARG A 83 -9.38 9.81 2.26
CA ARG A 83 -8.43 8.85 1.69
C ARG A 83 -6.97 9.32 1.79
N LEU A 84 -6.70 10.60 1.53
CA LEU A 84 -5.37 11.17 1.72
C LEU A 84 -4.92 11.10 3.19
N LYS A 85 -5.81 11.44 4.13
CA LYS A 85 -5.53 11.33 5.58
C LYS A 85 -5.24 9.88 5.99
N LEU A 86 -5.96 8.91 5.42
CA LEU A 86 -5.65 7.49 5.63
C LEU A 86 -4.24 7.14 5.10
N TRP A 87 -3.84 7.62 3.92
CA TRP A 87 -2.48 7.39 3.42
C TRP A 87 -1.41 7.97 4.34
N ILE A 88 -1.64 9.17 4.90
CA ILE A 88 -0.76 9.78 5.90
C ILE A 88 -0.64 8.88 7.13
N VAL A 89 -1.76 8.34 7.63
CA VAL A 89 -1.77 7.38 8.75
C VAL A 89 -0.98 6.12 8.40
N LEU A 90 -1.19 5.54 7.22
CA LEU A 90 -0.49 4.32 6.80
C LEU A 90 1.03 4.54 6.70
N TYR A 91 1.47 5.66 6.12
CA TYR A 91 2.90 6.00 6.05
C TYR A 91 3.49 6.28 7.44
N TYR A 92 2.74 6.96 8.31
CA TYR A 92 3.12 7.15 9.70
C TYR A 92 3.30 5.82 10.42
N MET A 93 2.34 4.91 10.31
CA MET A 93 2.40 3.59 10.94
C MET A 93 3.54 2.74 10.39
N ARG A 94 3.81 2.81 9.09
CA ARG A 94 4.92 2.11 8.42
C ARG A 94 6.30 2.57 8.89
N SER A 95 6.45 3.81 9.35
CA SER A 95 7.74 4.32 9.84
C SER A 95 8.01 4.00 11.32
N ARG A 96 7.00 3.52 12.06
CA ARG A 96 7.15 3.19 13.50
C ARG A 96 8.04 1.96 13.66
N SER A 97 8.82 1.92 14.75
CA SER A 97 9.53 0.70 15.09
C SER A 97 8.53 -0.41 15.46
N PRO A 98 8.80 -1.68 15.12
CA PRO A 98 7.89 -2.79 15.42
C PRO A 98 7.45 -2.84 16.89
N SER A 99 8.37 -2.61 17.83
CA SER A 99 8.09 -2.60 19.27
C SER A 99 7.19 -1.46 19.74
N GLN A 100 7.05 -0.39 18.94
CA GLN A 100 6.26 0.81 19.28
C GLN A 100 4.98 0.94 18.44
N ALA A 101 4.79 0.10 17.43
CA ALA A 101 3.64 0.20 16.54
C ALA A 101 2.34 -0.02 17.32
N ASN A 102 1.37 0.89 17.22
CA ASN A 102 0.16 0.79 18.01
C ASN A 102 -0.75 -0.37 17.57
N HIS A 103 -0.82 -1.43 18.39
CA HIS A 103 -1.62 -2.63 18.11
C HIS A 103 -3.12 -2.37 17.88
N LEU A 104 -3.73 -1.35 18.52
CA LEU A 104 -5.15 -1.02 18.30
C LEU A 104 -5.37 -0.38 16.93
N VAL A 105 -4.44 0.49 16.51
CA VAL A 105 -4.48 1.09 15.16
C VAL A 105 -4.29 0.00 14.10
N ILE A 106 -3.34 -0.92 14.29
CA ILE A 106 -3.14 -2.07 13.39
C ILE A 106 -4.41 -2.92 13.30
N PHE A 107 -5.03 -3.23 14.44
CA PHE A 107 -6.26 -4.01 14.49
C PHE A 107 -7.38 -3.33 13.69
N GLU A 108 -7.58 -2.03 13.89
CA GLU A 108 -8.61 -1.25 13.20
C GLU A 108 -8.38 -1.21 11.68
N LEU A 109 -7.12 -0.99 11.26
CA LEU A 109 -6.71 -0.98 9.85
C LEU A 109 -7.00 -2.32 9.17
N VAL A 110 -6.52 -3.42 9.75
CA VAL A 110 -6.71 -4.76 9.16
C VAL A 110 -8.18 -5.16 9.14
N SER A 111 -8.91 -4.89 10.23
CA SER A 111 -10.31 -5.34 10.37
C SER A 111 -11.27 -4.57 9.46
N ASN A 112 -11.06 -3.26 9.29
CA ASN A 112 -12.06 -2.39 8.66
C ASN A 112 -11.61 -1.79 7.32
N PHE A 113 -10.30 -1.65 7.07
CA PHE A 113 -9.80 -0.97 5.86
C PHE A 113 -9.21 -1.91 4.81
N MET A 114 -8.94 -3.18 5.16
CA MET A 114 -8.56 -4.18 4.16
C MET A 114 -9.70 -4.46 3.18
N GLY A 115 -9.37 -4.45 1.89
CA GLY A 115 -10.29 -4.58 0.76
C GLY A 115 -10.78 -3.25 0.18
N ASP A 116 -10.28 -2.11 0.65
CA ASP A 116 -10.64 -0.80 0.09
C ASP A 116 -10.00 -0.57 -1.30
N SER A 117 -8.69 -0.80 -1.40
CA SER A 117 -7.96 -0.73 -2.67
C SER A 117 -6.62 -1.47 -2.56
N ALA A 118 -6.11 -1.96 -3.70
CA ALA A 118 -4.83 -2.64 -3.77
C ALA A 118 -3.66 -1.87 -3.14
N PHE A 119 -3.66 -0.53 -3.27
CA PHE A 119 -2.65 0.34 -2.68
C PHE A 119 -2.76 0.39 -1.14
N VAL A 120 -3.97 0.53 -0.61
CA VAL A 120 -4.22 0.56 0.84
C VAL A 120 -3.88 -0.80 1.46
N ASP A 121 -4.31 -1.89 0.81
CA ASP A 121 -4.05 -3.26 1.26
C ASP A 121 -2.55 -3.53 1.36
N GLY A 122 -1.77 -3.17 0.33
CA GLY A 122 -0.33 -3.36 0.32
C GLY A 122 0.39 -2.61 1.44
N LEU A 123 -0.08 -1.41 1.79
CA LEU A 123 0.46 -0.65 2.92
C LEU A 123 0.10 -1.27 4.26
N ILE A 124 -1.16 -1.69 4.46
CA ILE A 124 -1.59 -2.37 5.69
C ILE A 124 -0.80 -3.66 5.89
N LEU A 125 -0.66 -4.47 4.85
CA LEU A 125 0.11 -5.72 4.88
C LEU A 125 1.59 -5.47 5.15
N SER A 126 2.18 -4.44 4.55
CA SER A 126 3.57 -4.06 4.81
C SER A 126 3.81 -3.67 6.27
N ILE A 127 2.89 -2.91 6.88
CA ILE A 127 2.93 -2.58 8.31
C ILE A 127 2.84 -3.85 9.15
N LEU A 128 1.83 -4.67 8.89
CA LEU A 128 1.58 -5.88 9.68
C LEU A 128 2.74 -6.87 9.60
N CYS A 129 3.25 -7.15 8.40
CA CYS A 129 4.36 -8.08 8.22
C CYS A 129 5.63 -7.53 8.89
N GLY A 130 5.91 -6.22 8.78
CA GLY A 130 7.01 -5.59 9.51
C GLY A 130 6.93 -5.79 11.03
N VAL A 131 5.73 -5.81 11.61
CA VAL A 131 5.52 -6.05 13.04
C VAL A 131 5.61 -7.54 13.41
N ILE A 132 5.04 -8.42 12.59
CA ILE A 132 5.01 -9.87 12.87
C ILE A 132 6.40 -10.49 12.69
N THR A 133 7.10 -10.17 11.60
CA THR A 133 8.37 -10.82 11.23
C THR A 133 9.59 -10.17 11.88
N CYS A 134 9.41 -9.13 12.71
CA CYS A 134 10.53 -8.33 13.24
C CYS A 134 11.55 -9.18 14.01
N SER A 135 11.09 -10.20 14.75
CA SER A 135 11.94 -11.13 15.48
C SER A 135 12.85 -11.97 14.59
N ASN A 136 12.41 -12.29 13.37
CA ASN A 136 13.21 -13.06 12.40
C ASN A 136 14.43 -12.24 11.94
N PHE A 137 14.40 -10.92 12.17
CA PHE A 137 15.50 -9.98 11.94
C PHE A 137 16.18 -9.52 13.24
N GLY A 138 15.91 -10.17 14.38
CA GLY A 138 16.50 -9.83 15.67
C GLY A 138 15.98 -8.54 16.31
N LEU A 139 14.83 -8.02 15.85
CA LEU A 139 14.21 -6.82 16.41
C LEU A 139 13.22 -7.18 17.54
N GLU A 140 13.03 -6.24 18.47
CA GLU A 140 12.09 -6.41 19.58
C GLU A 140 10.63 -6.44 19.08
N ARG A 141 9.88 -7.45 19.52
CA ARG A 141 8.44 -7.59 19.24
C ARG A 141 7.60 -6.65 20.11
N ASN A 142 6.45 -6.23 19.59
CA ASN A 142 5.46 -5.54 20.40
C ASN A 142 4.74 -6.53 21.34
N LYS A 143 5.00 -6.42 22.64
CA LYS A 143 4.40 -7.28 23.67
C LYS A 143 2.87 -7.16 23.78
N LYS A 144 2.28 -6.07 23.29
CA LYS A 144 0.82 -5.85 23.29
C LYS A 144 0.11 -6.54 22.12
N LEU A 145 0.83 -6.84 21.03
CA LEU A 145 0.29 -7.61 19.90
C LEU A 145 0.49 -9.09 20.18
N ARG A 146 -0.50 -9.70 20.85
CA ARG A 146 -0.45 -11.10 21.27
C ARG A 146 -0.75 -12.04 20.10
N ASN A 147 -0.33 -13.31 20.23
CA ASN A 147 -0.48 -14.32 19.18
C ASN A 147 -1.94 -14.59 18.80
N ASP A 148 -2.87 -14.61 19.75
CA ASP A 148 -4.31 -14.76 19.53
C ASP A 148 -4.87 -13.62 18.66
N THR A 149 -4.43 -12.38 18.94
CA THR A 149 -4.77 -11.23 18.08
C THR A 149 -4.21 -11.40 16.68
N ILE A 150 -2.95 -11.82 16.54
CA ILE A 150 -2.34 -12.04 15.22
C ILE A 150 -3.12 -13.10 14.43
N VAL A 151 -3.44 -14.24 15.06
CA VAL A 151 -4.25 -15.31 14.46
C VAL A 151 -5.57 -14.77 13.94
N TYR A 152 -6.30 -13.99 14.75
CA TYR A 152 -7.54 -13.35 14.32
C TYR A 152 -7.33 -12.45 13.08
N LEU A 153 -6.30 -11.61 13.08
CA LEU A 153 -6.01 -10.70 11.97
C LEU A 153 -5.66 -11.47 10.68
N LEU A 154 -4.95 -12.59 10.78
CA LEU A 154 -4.61 -13.44 9.63
C LEU A 154 -5.84 -14.13 9.03
N GLU A 155 -6.81 -14.53 9.86
CA GLU A 155 -8.09 -15.05 9.39
C GLU A 155 -8.92 -13.96 8.69
N VAL A 156 -8.92 -12.74 9.22
CA VAL A 156 -9.55 -11.59 8.54
C VAL A 156 -8.93 -11.38 7.16
N ILE A 157 -7.60 -11.36 7.06
CA ILE A 157 -6.89 -11.17 5.78
C ILE A 157 -7.24 -12.29 4.79
N LYS A 158 -7.28 -13.54 5.26
CA LYS A 158 -7.63 -14.71 4.44
C LYS A 158 -9.04 -14.62 3.86
N GLY A 159 -9.97 -14.01 4.59
CA GLY A 159 -11.34 -13.77 4.14
C GLY A 159 -11.50 -12.64 3.11
N LYS A 160 -10.45 -11.87 2.79
CA LYS A 160 -10.51 -10.74 1.85
C LYS A 160 -10.14 -11.15 0.43
N SER A 161 -10.80 -10.54 -0.56
CA SER A 161 -10.46 -10.71 -1.98
C SER A 161 -9.28 -9.80 -2.34
N LEU A 162 -8.07 -10.29 -2.10
CA LEU A 162 -6.82 -9.58 -2.40
C LEU A 162 -6.32 -9.90 -3.81
N ASP A 163 -5.73 -8.90 -4.46
CA ASP A 163 -5.02 -9.12 -5.73
C ASP A 163 -3.78 -10.02 -5.56
N GLY A 164 -3.18 -10.46 -6.66
CA GLY A 164 -2.04 -11.37 -6.64
C GLY A 164 -0.83 -10.83 -5.86
N LEU A 165 -0.52 -9.54 -6.02
CA LEU A 165 0.63 -8.91 -5.37
C LEU A 165 0.42 -8.81 -3.85
N ASN A 166 -0.76 -8.39 -3.40
CA ASN A 166 -1.09 -8.28 -1.99
C ASN A 166 -1.18 -9.65 -1.30
N ARG A 167 -1.68 -10.69 -2.00
CA ARG A 167 -1.58 -12.06 -1.48
C ARG A 167 -0.13 -12.49 -1.26
N ALA A 168 0.79 -12.11 -2.15
CA ALA A 168 2.21 -12.40 -1.99
C ALA A 168 2.84 -11.61 -0.82
N ILE A 169 2.55 -10.31 -0.72
CA ILE A 169 3.01 -9.45 0.39
C ILE A 169 2.49 -9.95 1.74
N ALA A 170 1.32 -10.60 1.79
CA ALA A 170 0.77 -11.16 3.01
C ALA A 170 1.52 -12.41 3.52
N LEU A 171 2.21 -13.17 2.65
CA LEU A 171 2.80 -14.46 3.03
C LEU A 171 3.73 -14.42 4.26
N PRO A 172 4.65 -13.46 4.40
CA PRO A 172 5.55 -13.39 5.56
C PRO A 172 4.79 -13.32 6.89
N CYS A 173 3.59 -12.74 6.91
CA CYS A 173 2.77 -12.63 8.09
C CYS A 173 2.29 -14.01 8.63
N TYR A 174 2.37 -15.09 7.84
CA TYR A 174 1.89 -16.45 8.20
C TYR A 174 2.99 -17.41 8.69
N ILE A 175 4.27 -17.02 8.67
CA ILE A 175 5.44 -17.90 8.89
C ILE A 175 5.34 -18.78 10.15
N ASP A 176 4.95 -18.17 11.28
CA ASP A 176 4.91 -18.83 12.59
C ASP A 176 3.50 -19.29 13.00
N HIS A 177 2.53 -19.17 12.09
CA HIS A 177 1.13 -19.37 12.40
C HIS A 177 0.62 -20.63 11.67
N GLY A 178 -0.12 -21.48 12.39
CA GLY A 178 -0.72 -22.71 11.85
C GLY A 178 -1.89 -22.47 10.90
N ILE A 179 -1.89 -21.34 10.18
CA ILE A 179 -2.96 -20.89 9.29
C ILE A 179 -2.44 -20.98 7.87
N GLU A 180 -3.20 -21.63 6.99
CA GLU A 180 -2.87 -21.67 5.57
C GLU A 180 -3.03 -20.27 4.95
N PRO A 181 -1.97 -19.72 4.32
CA PRO A 181 -1.99 -18.40 3.72
C PRO A 181 -2.84 -18.35 2.44
N PRO A 182 -3.12 -17.14 1.90
CA PRO A 182 -3.78 -17.00 0.62
C PRO A 182 -3.04 -17.73 -0.51
N SER A 183 -3.78 -18.41 -1.38
CA SER A 183 -3.22 -19.11 -2.54
C SER A 183 -2.69 -18.11 -3.57
N LEU A 184 -1.63 -18.47 -4.29
CA LEU A 184 -1.06 -17.74 -5.42
C LEU A 184 -1.17 -18.50 -6.75
N ARG A 185 -1.92 -19.60 -6.82
CA ARG A 185 -1.94 -20.50 -8.00
C ARG A 185 -2.30 -19.82 -9.33
N ASP A 186 -3.13 -18.79 -9.27
CA ASP A 186 -3.63 -18.02 -10.40
C ASP A 186 -2.68 -16.88 -10.83
N LEU A 187 -1.58 -16.65 -10.11
CA LEU A 187 -0.69 -15.52 -10.35
C LEU A 187 -0.03 -15.60 -11.74
N SER A 188 0.02 -14.45 -12.41
CA SER A 188 0.74 -14.26 -13.68
C SER A 188 2.15 -13.76 -13.38
N ILE A 189 3.14 -14.38 -14.01
CA ILE A 189 4.56 -14.15 -13.77
C ILE A 189 5.21 -13.65 -15.05
N GLY A 190 6.09 -12.66 -14.93
CA GLY A 190 6.89 -12.09 -16.02
C GLY A 190 8.30 -11.74 -15.57
N ASN A 191 9.03 -10.97 -16.37
CA ASN A 191 10.33 -10.41 -15.99
C ASN A 191 10.15 -8.97 -15.49
N ASP A 192 9.34 -8.76 -14.46
CA ASP A 192 9.03 -7.43 -13.94
C ASP A 192 9.31 -7.30 -12.43
N VAL A 193 9.21 -6.07 -11.93
CA VAL A 193 9.44 -5.75 -10.50
C VAL A 193 8.40 -6.43 -9.61
N GLN A 194 7.16 -6.60 -10.06
CA GLN A 194 6.13 -7.26 -9.26
C GLN A 194 6.46 -8.74 -9.06
N THR A 195 6.91 -9.40 -10.12
CA THR A 195 7.40 -10.78 -10.07
C THR A 195 8.57 -10.91 -9.10
N LEU A 196 9.54 -9.98 -9.14
CA LEU A 196 10.65 -9.99 -8.21
C LEU A 196 10.15 -9.96 -6.75
N ILE A 197 9.22 -9.06 -6.43
CA ILE A 197 8.62 -8.94 -5.09
C ILE A 197 7.89 -10.23 -4.71
N VAL A 198 7.13 -10.83 -5.63
CA VAL A 198 6.44 -12.10 -5.38
C VAL A 198 7.44 -13.20 -5.04
N LEU A 199 8.51 -13.34 -5.81
CA LEU A 199 9.55 -14.35 -5.58
C LEU A 199 10.26 -14.14 -4.23
N GLU A 200 10.58 -12.90 -3.87
CA GLU A 200 11.17 -12.58 -2.55
C GLU A 200 10.26 -13.01 -1.40
N ASN A 201 8.97 -12.69 -1.46
CA ASN A 201 8.02 -13.05 -0.41
C ASN A 201 7.76 -14.56 -0.34
N VAL A 202 7.66 -15.23 -1.49
CA VAL A 202 7.51 -16.70 -1.55
C VAL A 202 8.74 -17.40 -0.97
N CYS A 203 9.95 -17.00 -1.37
CA CYS A 203 11.18 -17.58 -0.85
C CYS A 203 11.35 -17.30 0.65
N PHE A 204 11.01 -16.09 1.10
CA PHE A 204 11.05 -15.75 2.53
C PHE A 204 10.08 -16.62 3.33
N TYR A 205 8.81 -16.71 2.89
CA TYR A 205 7.83 -17.59 3.52
C TYR A 205 8.28 -19.06 3.53
N ALA A 206 8.74 -19.58 2.39
CA ALA A 206 9.19 -20.97 2.27
C ALA A 206 10.39 -21.29 3.18
N LYS A 207 11.32 -20.35 3.37
CA LYS A 207 12.49 -20.53 4.22
C LYS A 207 12.15 -20.65 5.70
N TYR A 208 11.16 -19.89 6.18
CA TYR A 208 10.85 -19.80 7.60
C TYR A 208 9.57 -20.55 8.00
N SER A 209 8.71 -20.91 7.05
CA SER A 209 7.48 -21.65 7.33
C SER A 209 7.77 -23.01 7.96
N LYS A 210 6.99 -23.35 8.98
CA LYS A 210 7.03 -24.67 9.63
C LYS A 210 6.28 -25.75 8.84
N SER A 211 5.43 -25.35 7.89
CA SER A 211 4.57 -26.27 7.12
C SER A 211 4.95 -26.26 5.64
N VAL A 212 5.73 -27.27 5.24
CA VAL A 212 6.09 -27.50 3.83
C VAL A 212 4.85 -27.74 2.96
N GLU A 213 3.80 -28.34 3.54
CA GLU A 213 2.56 -28.61 2.82
C GLU A 213 1.83 -27.33 2.43
N PHE A 214 1.84 -26.29 3.27
CA PHE A 214 1.26 -25.00 2.88
C PHE A 214 2.03 -24.36 1.72
N VAL A 215 3.36 -24.44 1.73
CA VAL A 215 4.17 -23.92 0.62
C VAL A 215 3.79 -24.59 -0.69
N LYS A 216 3.72 -25.93 -0.72
CA LYS A 216 3.32 -26.67 -1.93
C LYS A 216 1.91 -26.33 -2.41
N ARG A 217 0.98 -26.05 -1.50
CA ARG A 217 -0.42 -25.76 -1.84
C ARG A 217 -0.62 -24.39 -2.45
N ILE A 218 0.14 -23.38 -2.02
CA ILE A 218 -0.09 -21.99 -2.41
C ILE A 218 0.68 -21.56 -3.66
N VAL A 219 1.85 -22.15 -3.93
CA VAL A 219 2.69 -21.72 -5.07
C VAL A 219 2.10 -22.21 -6.40
N PRO A 220 2.25 -21.44 -7.49
CA PRO A 220 1.91 -21.91 -8.83
C PRO A 220 2.74 -23.15 -9.23
N ASP A 221 2.11 -24.09 -9.94
CA ASP A 221 2.72 -25.26 -10.55
C ASP A 221 3.07 -25.06 -12.04
N LYS A 222 2.76 -23.88 -12.59
CA LYS A 222 3.04 -23.51 -13.98
C LYS A 222 4.54 -23.51 -14.27
N VAL A 223 4.94 -24.05 -15.42
CA VAL A 223 6.34 -24.10 -15.89
C VAL A 223 7.00 -22.72 -15.85
N SER A 224 6.28 -21.66 -16.26
CA SER A 224 6.79 -20.29 -16.25
C SER A 224 7.20 -19.81 -14.85
N PHE A 225 6.41 -20.14 -13.81
CA PHE A 225 6.77 -19.79 -12.43
C PHE A 225 8.02 -20.54 -11.99
N VAL A 226 8.10 -21.85 -12.29
CA VAL A 226 9.25 -22.69 -11.94
C VAL A 226 10.53 -22.14 -12.58
N ASP A 227 10.48 -21.73 -13.85
CA ASP A 227 11.63 -21.18 -14.56
C ASP A 227 12.06 -19.82 -14.00
N CYS A 228 11.11 -18.93 -13.69
CA CYS A 228 11.40 -17.66 -13.00
C CYS A 228 12.02 -17.89 -11.62
N LEU A 229 11.51 -18.85 -10.85
CA LEU A 229 12.06 -19.20 -9.53
C LEU A 229 13.48 -19.76 -9.64
N LYS A 230 13.75 -20.65 -10.61
CA LYS A 230 15.11 -21.15 -10.89
C LYS A 230 16.06 -20.01 -11.23
N ARG A 231 15.63 -19.07 -12.07
CA ARG A 231 16.42 -17.88 -12.43
C ARG A 231 16.69 -17.01 -11.20
N PHE A 232 15.69 -16.80 -10.35
CA PHE A 232 15.84 -16.00 -9.12
C PHE A 232 16.82 -16.63 -8.14
N ILE A 233 16.68 -17.94 -7.86
CA ILE A 233 17.58 -18.68 -6.96
C ILE A 233 19.03 -18.68 -7.50
N SER A 234 19.20 -18.87 -8.81
CA SER A 234 20.52 -18.84 -9.47
C SER A 234 21.08 -17.42 -9.68
N ARG A 235 20.38 -16.38 -9.20
CA ARG A 235 20.76 -14.96 -9.38
C ARG A 235 20.88 -14.52 -10.84
N SER A 236 20.16 -15.20 -11.74
CA SER A 236 20.07 -14.90 -13.19
C SER A 236 18.71 -14.30 -13.59
N PHE A 237 17.83 -14.03 -12.61
CA PHE A 237 16.61 -13.28 -12.85
C PHE A 237 16.96 -11.82 -13.13
N CYS A 238 16.50 -11.31 -14.27
CA CYS A 238 16.65 -9.92 -14.64
C CYS A 238 15.26 -9.34 -14.84
N VAL A 239 15.01 -8.19 -14.21
CA VAL A 239 13.85 -7.36 -14.52
C VAL A 239 14.10 -6.77 -15.89
N ASP A 240 13.16 -6.96 -16.82
CA ASP A 240 13.21 -6.36 -18.14
C ASP A 240 13.34 -4.85 -17.95
N LYS A 241 14.44 -4.30 -18.46
CA LYS A 241 14.56 -2.84 -18.55
C LYS A 241 13.48 -2.40 -19.51
N ARG A 242 12.42 -1.77 -18.99
CA ARG A 242 11.68 -0.83 -19.82
C ARG A 242 12.72 0.18 -20.30
N GLU A 243 12.75 0.45 -21.60
CA GLU A 243 13.63 1.48 -22.15
C GLU A 243 13.56 2.71 -21.23
N ASP A 244 14.72 3.31 -20.95
CA ASP A 244 14.86 4.48 -20.10
C ASP A 244 14.11 5.67 -20.73
N SER A 245 12.78 5.62 -20.74
CA SER A 245 11.94 6.78 -21.02
C SER A 245 12.13 7.71 -19.84
N GLU A 246 12.60 8.93 -20.11
CA GLU A 246 12.68 9.99 -19.10
C GLU A 246 11.38 9.99 -18.29
N CYS A 247 11.47 9.73 -16.99
CA CYS A 247 10.30 9.67 -16.13
C CYS A 247 9.63 11.05 -16.12
N THR A 248 8.50 11.17 -16.80
CA THR A 248 7.74 12.41 -16.92
C THR A 248 6.78 12.58 -15.72
N ILE A 249 6.16 13.75 -15.64
CA ILE A 249 5.07 14.00 -14.68
C ILE A 249 3.85 13.13 -15.01
N ALA A 250 3.60 12.88 -16.30
CA ALA A 250 2.46 12.07 -16.76
C ALA A 250 2.51 10.65 -16.16
N ASP A 251 3.70 10.06 -16.04
CA ASP A 251 3.91 8.75 -15.40
C ASP A 251 3.54 8.72 -13.90
N GLY A 252 3.41 9.89 -13.28
CA GLY A 252 3.00 10.05 -11.89
C GLY A 252 1.48 10.23 -11.70
N VAL A 253 0.73 10.47 -12.77
CA VAL A 253 -0.69 10.79 -12.71
C VAL A 253 -1.51 9.53 -12.96
N ILE A 254 -2.37 9.18 -12.02
CA ILE A 254 -3.41 8.18 -12.23
C ILE A 254 -4.57 8.86 -12.93
N GLU A 255 -4.90 8.36 -14.12
CA GLU A 255 -6.05 8.81 -14.91
C GLU A 255 -7.35 8.57 -14.14
N SER A 256 -8.18 9.62 -14.08
CA SER A 256 -9.47 9.57 -13.40
C SER A 256 -10.58 9.33 -14.42
N PHE A 257 -11.07 8.11 -14.49
CA PHE A 257 -12.20 7.75 -15.36
C PHE A 257 -13.58 8.10 -14.78
N SER A 258 -13.65 8.77 -13.63
CA SER A 258 -14.92 9.18 -13.01
C SER A 258 -15.79 10.04 -13.94
N ILE A 259 -15.16 10.83 -14.82
CA ILE A 259 -15.86 11.62 -15.82
C ILE A 259 -16.67 10.76 -16.79
N LEU A 260 -16.26 9.50 -17.03
CA LEU A 260 -17.01 8.57 -17.87
C LEU A 260 -18.33 8.16 -17.22
N ASP A 261 -18.38 8.06 -15.89
CA ASP A 261 -19.62 7.78 -15.17
C ASP A 261 -20.56 8.99 -15.18
N ASP A 262 -20.02 10.21 -15.08
CA ASP A 262 -20.78 11.44 -15.23
C ASP A 262 -21.34 11.58 -16.66
N ILE A 263 -20.53 11.29 -17.69
CA ILE A 263 -20.96 11.24 -19.09
C ILE A 263 -22.05 10.18 -19.26
N ARG A 264 -21.88 8.99 -18.67
CA ARG A 264 -22.87 7.90 -18.73
C ARG A 264 -24.18 8.30 -18.06
N LYS A 265 -24.13 8.99 -16.93
CA LYS A 265 -25.31 9.50 -16.23
C LYS A 265 -26.01 10.59 -17.05
N ALA A 266 -25.26 11.58 -17.53
CA ALA A 266 -25.79 12.64 -18.38
C ALA A 266 -26.41 12.10 -19.68
N TYR A 267 -25.82 11.07 -20.28
CA TYR A 267 -26.39 10.39 -21.44
C TYR A 267 -27.74 9.73 -21.14
N LYS A 268 -27.90 9.11 -19.96
CA LYS A 268 -29.18 8.50 -19.55
C LYS A 268 -30.28 9.55 -19.37
N GLU A 269 -29.92 10.73 -18.87
CA GLU A 269 -30.83 11.85 -18.61
C GLU A 269 -31.08 12.72 -19.86
N ALA A 270 -30.27 12.55 -20.91
CA ALA A 270 -30.38 13.33 -22.14
C ALA A 270 -31.67 13.03 -22.91
N ARG A 271 -32.42 14.09 -23.23
CA ARG A 271 -33.62 14.00 -24.08
C ARG A 271 -33.32 13.58 -25.52
N ASP A 272 -32.18 14.02 -26.05
CA ASP A 272 -31.70 13.64 -27.38
C ASP A 272 -30.32 12.99 -27.28
N LYS A 273 -30.32 11.66 -27.33
CA LYS A 273 -29.13 10.82 -27.22
C LYS A 273 -28.16 11.02 -28.38
N LYS A 274 -28.66 11.26 -29.60
CA LYS A 274 -27.82 11.44 -30.79
C LYS A 274 -27.08 12.77 -30.71
N LYS A 275 -27.78 13.84 -30.34
CA LYS A 275 -27.16 15.16 -30.13
C LYS A 275 -26.14 15.16 -29.00
N PHE A 276 -26.43 14.45 -27.90
CA PHE A 276 -25.48 14.29 -26.80
C PHE A 276 -24.19 13.61 -27.27
N VAL A 277 -24.29 12.47 -27.96
CA VAL A 277 -23.11 11.74 -28.48
C VAL A 277 -22.33 12.61 -29.48
N SER A 278 -23.00 13.30 -30.39
CA SER A 278 -22.35 14.19 -31.36
C SER A 278 -21.49 15.26 -30.68
N LYS A 279 -21.97 15.86 -29.58
CA LYS A 279 -21.22 16.87 -28.82
C LYS A 279 -20.00 16.30 -28.10
N ILE A 280 -20.10 15.08 -27.58
CA ILE A 280 -18.97 14.41 -26.94
C ILE A 280 -17.90 14.08 -27.97
N ILE A 281 -18.30 13.59 -29.16
CA ILE A 281 -17.38 13.33 -30.27
C ILE A 281 -16.68 14.62 -30.70
N GLU A 282 -17.44 15.69 -30.93
CA GLU A 282 -16.89 17.01 -31.28
C GLU A 282 -15.85 17.48 -30.26
N PHE A 283 -16.21 17.44 -28.97
CA PHE A 283 -15.29 17.77 -27.88
C PHE A 283 -14.00 16.92 -27.91
N THR A 284 -14.10 15.60 -28.11
CA THR A 284 -12.91 14.74 -28.20
C THR A 284 -12.05 15.04 -29.43
N MET A 285 -12.67 15.34 -30.59
CA MET A 285 -11.93 15.65 -31.82
C MET A 285 -11.27 17.03 -31.78
N GLU A 286 -11.77 17.96 -30.95
CA GLU A 286 -11.12 19.25 -30.71
C GLU A 286 -9.90 19.14 -29.78
N LEU A 287 -9.85 18.14 -28.90
CA LEU A 287 -8.71 17.91 -28.01
C LEU A 287 -7.49 17.30 -28.71
N ASP A 288 -7.68 16.65 -29.86
CA ASP A 288 -6.61 16.06 -30.68
C ASP A 288 -5.93 17.09 -31.63
N LYS A 289 -6.28 18.38 -31.53
CA LYS A 289 -5.70 19.49 -32.31
C LYS A 289 -4.79 20.37 -31.48
#